data_AF-A0A218VWB6-F1
#
_entry.id   AF-A0A218VWB6-F1
#
_cell.length_a   1.000
_cell.length_b   1.000
_cell.length_c   1.000
_cell.angle_alpha   90.00
_cell.angle_beta   90.00
_cell.angle_gamma   90.00
#
_symmetry.space_group_name_H-M   'P 1'
#
loop_
_entity.id
_entity.type
_entity.pdbx_description
1 polymer ?
#
loop_
_entity_poly.entity_id
_entity_poly.type
_entity_poly.pdbx_seq_one_letter_code
_entity_poly.pdbx_strand_id
1 'polypeptide(L)'
;MSGTLNLGAPFSEVIGLRGLIPLHISVGSRLPFYDNTLDIVHMNLFLDGWIGAELLWFMLLDWDRVLRPKGLLWIDRFFSRKEEVEMYVGEFNRLGYKRLMWRIVPKTDKLVADEVFFSAVLEKPIRA
;
A
#
# COMPACT_ATOMS: atom_id res chain seq x y z
N MET A 1 -11.73 11.47 4.43
CA MET A 1 -12.22 10.68 3.29
C MET A 1 -11.26 9.51 3.07
N SER A 2 -11.76 8.29 2.80
CA SER A 2 -10.92 7.10 2.52
C SER A 2 -11.38 6.47 1.20
N GLY A 3 -10.44 5.99 0.38
CA GLY A 3 -10.70 5.34 -0.90
C GLY A 3 -10.00 3.98 -0.96
N THR A 4 -10.58 3.03 -1.69
CA THR A 4 -10.05 1.65 -1.84
C THR A 4 -9.81 1.35 -3.32
N LEU A 5 -8.66 0.74 -3.64
CA LEU A 5 -8.22 0.36 -4.98
C LEU A 5 -8.59 -1.11 -5.27
N ASN A 6 -9.30 -1.39 -6.37
CA ASN A 6 -9.61 -2.74 -6.84
C ASN A 6 -9.18 -2.90 -8.31
N LEU A 7 -8.34 -3.90 -8.58
CA LEU A 7 -7.87 -4.25 -9.92
C LEU A 7 -8.08 -5.75 -10.14
N GLY A 8 -9.17 -6.11 -10.83
CA GLY A 8 -9.31 -7.40 -11.51
C GLY A 8 -10.18 -8.50 -10.87
N ALA A 9 -10.76 -8.33 -9.67
CA ALA A 9 -11.67 -9.34 -9.08
C ALA A 9 -12.78 -8.70 -8.22
N PRO A 10 -14.00 -9.30 -8.16
CA PRO A 10 -15.17 -8.68 -7.55
C PRO A 10 -15.18 -8.87 -6.02
N PHE A 11 -14.22 -8.29 -5.32
CA PHE A 11 -14.22 -8.23 -3.84
C PHE A 11 -14.82 -6.93 -3.30
N SER A 12 -15.35 -6.06 -4.17
CA SER A 12 -15.82 -4.70 -3.86
C SER A 12 -17.20 -4.61 -3.21
N GLU A 13 -18.03 -5.64 -3.27
CA GLU A 13 -19.44 -5.51 -2.84
C GLU A 13 -19.62 -5.46 -1.31
N VAL A 14 -18.67 -5.95 -0.51
CA VAL A 14 -18.82 -6.05 0.95
C VAL A 14 -18.34 -4.78 1.69
N ILE A 15 -17.69 -3.83 1.01
CA ILE A 15 -17.08 -2.63 1.62
C ILE A 15 -17.81 -1.33 1.20
N GLY A 16 -19.01 -1.42 0.59
CA GLY A 16 -19.82 -0.26 0.20
C GLY A 16 -20.54 0.46 1.36
N LEU A 17 -20.61 -0.13 2.56
CA LEU A 17 -21.50 0.33 3.64
C LEU A 17 -20.95 1.48 4.53
N ARG A 18 -19.85 2.16 4.14
CA ARG A 18 -19.26 3.26 4.94
C ARG A 18 -18.83 4.51 4.16
N GLY A 19 -19.33 4.70 2.93
CA GLY A 19 -19.02 5.89 2.11
C GLY A 19 -17.68 5.83 1.35
N LEU A 20 -17.22 4.61 1.02
CA LEU A 20 -15.99 4.38 0.28
C LEU A 20 -16.30 4.31 -1.23
N ILE A 21 -15.70 5.21 -2.02
CA ILE A 21 -15.86 5.23 -3.48
C ILE A 21 -14.78 4.33 -4.10
N PRO A 22 -15.12 3.26 -4.84
CA PRO A 22 -14.14 2.49 -5.58
C PRO A 22 -13.61 3.33 -6.76
N LEU A 23 -12.29 3.42 -6.91
CA LEU A 23 -11.65 4.09 -8.04
C LEU A 23 -10.92 3.07 -8.93
N HIS A 24 -11.22 3.11 -10.23
CA HIS A 24 -10.53 2.32 -11.26
C HIS A 24 -9.42 3.17 -11.88
N ILE A 25 -8.17 2.96 -11.48
CA ILE A 25 -7.01 3.71 -11.95
C ILE A 25 -5.89 2.73 -12.31
N SER A 26 -5.22 2.95 -13.44
CA SER A 26 -4.07 2.14 -13.87
C SER A 26 -2.88 2.31 -12.94
N VAL A 27 -2.09 1.25 -12.78
CA VAL A 27 -0.84 1.30 -12.00
C VAL A 27 0.10 2.37 -12.57
N GLY A 28 0.66 3.20 -11.70
CA GLY A 28 1.54 4.31 -12.09
C GLY A 28 0.80 5.58 -12.54
N SER A 29 -0.53 5.59 -12.52
CA SER A 29 -1.30 6.82 -12.71
C SER A 29 -1.53 7.54 -11.38
N ARG A 30 -1.52 8.87 -11.43
CA ARG A 30 -1.74 9.74 -10.28
C ARG A 30 -3.19 9.64 -9.80
N LEU A 31 -3.39 9.58 -8.49
CA LEU A 31 -4.68 9.64 -7.84
C LEU A 31 -5.35 11.00 -8.08
N PRO A 32 -6.63 11.05 -8.50
CA PRO A 32 -7.37 12.27 -8.83
C PRO A 32 -7.86 13.01 -7.57
N PHE A 33 -7.02 13.09 -6.55
CA PHE A 33 -7.30 13.81 -5.31
C PHE A 33 -6.32 14.95 -5.11
N TYR A 34 -6.76 15.99 -4.43
CA TYR A 34 -5.88 17.06 -3.96
C TYR A 34 -4.97 16.55 -2.84
N ASP A 35 -3.93 17.32 -2.59
CA ASP A 35 -2.97 17.02 -1.55
C ASP A 35 -3.65 17.04 -0.17
N ASN A 36 -3.24 16.13 0.72
CA ASN A 36 -3.75 16.04 2.09
C ASN A 36 -5.28 15.84 2.21
N THR A 37 -5.91 15.19 1.24
CA THR A 37 -7.37 14.93 1.21
C THR A 37 -7.77 13.69 2.00
N LEU A 38 -6.92 12.65 1.96
CA LEU A 38 -7.27 11.32 2.45
C LEU A 38 -6.75 11.08 3.87
N ASP A 39 -7.59 10.48 4.71
CA ASP A 39 -7.20 10.02 6.06
C ASP A 39 -6.47 8.67 6.00
N ILE A 40 -6.87 7.80 5.07
CA ILE A 40 -6.32 6.44 4.93
C ILE A 40 -6.19 6.11 3.45
N VAL A 41 -5.02 5.61 3.08
CA VAL A 41 -4.77 4.89 1.82
C VAL A 41 -4.56 3.43 2.21
N HIS A 42 -5.50 2.57 1.79
CA HIS A 42 -5.45 1.15 2.05
C HIS A 42 -5.32 0.38 0.75
N MET A 43 -4.49 -0.65 0.76
CA MET A 43 -4.23 -1.48 -0.38
C MET A 43 -4.08 -2.94 0.06
N ASN A 44 -4.68 -3.83 -0.73
CA ASN A 44 -4.68 -5.26 -0.48
C ASN A 44 -4.33 -6.00 -1.78
N LEU A 45 -3.50 -7.05 -1.70
CA LEU A 45 -3.24 -8.03 -2.76
C LEU A 45 -2.71 -7.51 -4.11
N PHE A 46 -2.47 -6.21 -4.27
CA PHE A 46 -2.13 -5.61 -5.57
C PHE A 46 -0.63 -5.37 -5.79
N LEU A 47 0.15 -5.20 -4.71
CA LEU A 47 1.59 -5.14 -4.87
C LEU A 47 2.18 -6.53 -4.66
N ASP A 48 2.53 -7.16 -5.77
CA ASP A 48 3.31 -8.38 -5.83
C ASP A 48 4.64 -8.12 -6.54
N GLY A 49 5.57 -9.07 -6.46
CA GLY A 49 6.98 -8.92 -6.81
C GLY A 49 7.29 -8.57 -8.28
N TRP A 50 6.30 -8.30 -9.12
CA TRP A 50 6.52 -7.69 -10.43
C TRP A 50 6.74 -6.18 -10.36
N ILE A 51 6.34 -5.54 -9.25
CA ILE A 51 6.48 -4.09 -9.09
C ILE A 51 7.92 -3.74 -8.75
N GLY A 52 8.65 -3.17 -9.70
CA GLY A 52 10.01 -2.68 -9.46
C GLY A 52 10.07 -1.53 -8.45
N ALA A 53 11.25 -1.33 -7.87
CA ALA A 53 11.51 -0.27 -6.88
C ALA A 53 11.11 1.13 -7.36
N GLU A 54 11.41 1.46 -8.62
CA GLU A 54 11.07 2.76 -9.22
C GLU A 54 9.55 3.00 -9.26
N LEU A 55 8.78 2.01 -9.69
CA LEU A 55 7.34 2.11 -9.76
C LEU A 55 6.73 2.21 -8.36
N LEU A 56 7.21 1.40 -7.40
CA LEU A 56 6.79 1.52 -6.00
C LEU A 56 7.09 2.92 -5.46
N TRP A 57 8.24 3.49 -5.79
CA TRP A 57 8.61 4.83 -5.36
C TRP A 57 7.66 5.90 -5.89
N PHE A 58 7.30 5.85 -7.19
CA PHE A 58 6.30 6.77 -7.76
C PHE A 58 4.94 6.64 -7.07
N MET A 59 4.51 5.40 -6.78
CA MET A 59 3.25 5.15 -6.06
C MET A 59 3.28 5.73 -4.65
N LEU A 60 4.38 5.52 -3.92
CA LEU A 60 4.57 6.05 -2.57
C LEU A 60 4.54 7.58 -2.52
N LEU A 61 5.15 8.26 -3.50
CA LEU A 61 5.11 9.71 -3.60
C LEU A 61 3.68 10.22 -3.80
N ASP A 62 2.90 9.57 -4.66
CA ASP A 62 1.53 10.01 -4.91
C ASP A 62 0.60 9.71 -3.73
N TRP A 63 0.77 8.58 -3.05
CA TRP A 63 0.04 8.26 -1.81
C TRP A 63 0.39 9.22 -0.69
N ASP A 64 1.66 9.54 -0.53
CA ASP A 64 2.11 10.51 0.46
C ASP A 64 1.50 11.88 0.19
N ARG A 65 1.45 12.30 -1.06
CA ARG A 65 0.83 13.57 -1.44
C ARG A 65 -0.64 13.64 -1.05
N VAL A 66 -1.44 12.61 -1.35
CA VAL A 66 -2.88 12.63 -1.06
C VAL A 66 -3.21 12.38 0.42
N LEU A 67 -2.35 11.69 1.16
CA LEU A 67 -2.53 11.48 2.60
C LEU A 67 -2.33 12.77 3.37
N ARG A 68 -3.26 13.10 4.26
CA ARG A 68 -3.07 14.22 5.20
C ARG A 68 -2.00 13.90 6.25
N PRO A 69 -1.39 14.90 6.90
CA PRO A 69 -0.56 14.66 8.08
C PRO A 69 -1.33 13.84 9.11
N LYS A 70 -0.68 12.87 9.74
CA LYS A 70 -1.31 11.85 10.62
C LYS A 70 -2.25 10.86 9.93
N GLY A 71 -2.37 10.91 8.61
CA GLY A 71 -3.06 9.88 7.83
C GLY A 71 -2.32 8.54 7.85
N LEU A 72 -3.04 7.47 7.55
CA LEU A 72 -2.51 6.11 7.59
C LEU A 72 -2.31 5.53 6.19
N LEU A 73 -1.11 5.04 5.93
CA LEU A 73 -0.85 4.12 4.83
C LEU A 73 -0.94 2.69 5.37
N TRP A 74 -1.90 1.92 4.86
CA TRP A 74 -2.11 0.52 5.24
C TRP A 74 -1.85 -0.39 4.04
N ILE A 75 -0.82 -1.20 4.16
CA ILE A 75 -0.42 -2.22 3.20
C ILE A 75 -0.80 -3.58 3.78
N ASP A 76 -1.73 -4.27 3.13
CA ASP A 76 -2.15 -5.63 3.51
C ASP A 76 -1.65 -6.65 2.48
N ARG A 77 -0.96 -7.68 2.98
CA ARG A 77 -0.49 -8.84 2.20
C ARG A 77 0.25 -8.51 0.89
N PHE A 78 1.22 -7.59 0.95
CA PHE A 78 2.19 -7.36 -0.12
C PHE A 78 3.00 -8.63 -0.37
N PHE A 79 3.02 -9.13 -1.60
CA PHE A 79 3.74 -10.35 -1.94
C PHE A 79 5.18 -10.02 -2.38
N SER A 80 6.14 -10.75 -1.83
CA SER A 80 7.55 -10.59 -2.18
C SER A 80 8.31 -11.92 -2.10
N ARG A 81 9.36 -12.07 -2.90
CA ARG A 81 10.41 -13.05 -2.62
C ARG A 81 11.22 -12.57 -1.42
N LYS A 82 11.62 -13.48 -0.54
CA LYS A 82 12.36 -13.20 0.69
C LYS A 82 13.61 -12.35 0.45
N GLU A 83 14.28 -12.56 -0.68
CA GLU A 83 15.49 -11.81 -1.10
C GLU A 83 15.20 -10.34 -1.45
N GLU A 84 13.98 -10.02 -1.88
CA GLU A 84 13.58 -8.67 -2.31
C GLU A 84 12.90 -7.87 -1.20
N VAL A 85 12.48 -8.53 -0.11
CA VAL A 85 11.74 -7.89 0.99
C VAL A 85 12.50 -6.68 1.52
N GLU A 86 13.80 -6.80 1.77
CA GLU A 86 14.59 -5.71 2.32
C GLU A 86 14.62 -4.48 1.40
N MET A 87 14.63 -4.67 0.08
CA MET A 87 14.53 -3.59 -0.89
C MET A 87 13.19 -2.85 -0.77
N TYR A 88 12.07 -3.58 -0.79
CA TYR A 88 10.74 -2.99 -0.65
C TYR A 88 10.57 -2.26 0.68
N VAL A 89 11.05 -2.88 1.76
CA VAL A 89 11.09 -2.29 3.10
C VAL A 89 11.90 -1.00 3.12
N GLY A 90 13.03 -0.97 2.41
CA GLY A 90 13.83 0.23 2.19
C GLY A 90 13.00 1.36 1.55
N GLU A 91 12.26 1.06 0.48
CA GLU A 91 11.40 2.05 -0.20
C GLU A 91 10.32 2.63 0.73
N PHE A 92 9.61 1.80 1.50
CA PHE A 92 8.59 2.26 2.45
C PHE A 92 9.15 3.17 3.56
N ASN A 93 10.44 3.01 3.91
CA ASN A 93 11.07 3.81 4.96
C ASN A 93 11.55 5.19 4.47
N ARG A 94 11.71 5.41 3.16
CA ARG A 94 12.29 6.65 2.59
C ARG A 94 11.52 7.92 2.95
N LEU A 95 10.21 7.83 3.16
CA LEU A 95 9.34 8.98 3.43
C LEU A 95 9.20 9.34 4.92
N GLY A 96 9.90 8.63 5.81
CA GLY A 96 9.92 8.92 7.24
C GLY A 96 8.60 8.61 7.96
N TYR A 97 7.82 7.66 7.47
CA TYR A 97 6.58 7.24 8.13
C TYR A 97 6.87 6.57 9.48
N LYS A 98 6.00 6.83 10.45
CA LYS A 98 6.05 6.13 11.73
C LYS A 98 5.41 4.74 11.58
N ARG A 99 6.18 3.69 11.87
CA ARG A 99 5.67 2.31 11.89
C ARG A 99 4.74 2.11 13.10
N LEU A 100 3.46 1.85 12.84
CA LEU A 100 2.48 1.47 13.87
C LEU A 100 2.33 -0.06 13.95
N MET A 101 2.39 -0.73 12.81
CA MET A 101 2.40 -2.18 12.71
C MET A 101 3.32 -2.61 11.59
N TRP A 102 4.00 -3.75 11.79
CA TRP A 102 4.88 -4.35 10.81
C TRP A 102 4.90 -5.87 10.98
N ARG A 103 4.58 -6.62 9.92
CA ARG A 103 4.53 -8.08 9.95
C ARG A 103 5.02 -8.67 8.64
N ILE A 104 5.89 -9.67 8.73
CA ILE A 104 6.30 -10.50 7.59
C ILE A 104 5.92 -11.94 7.94
N VAL A 105 5.19 -12.60 7.05
CA VAL A 105 4.70 -13.96 7.24
C VAL A 105 5.10 -14.81 6.04
N PRO A 106 5.74 -15.98 6.24
CA PRO A 106 6.01 -16.91 5.15
C PRO A 106 4.73 -17.37 4.49
N LYS A 107 4.74 -17.52 3.16
CA LYS A 107 3.66 -18.18 2.44
C LYS A 107 3.76 -19.68 2.67
N THR A 108 2.79 -20.23 3.39
CA THR A 108 2.73 -21.66 3.74
C THR A 108 1.93 -22.47 2.72
N ASP A 109 1.32 -21.81 1.73
CA ASP A 109 0.41 -22.38 0.74
C ASP A 109 1.13 -22.99 -0.48
N LYS A 110 2.44 -22.79 -0.63
CA LYS A 110 3.23 -23.33 -1.75
C LYS A 110 4.47 -24.11 -1.26
N LEU A 111 4.88 -25.07 -2.08
CA LEU A 111 6.13 -25.85 -1.95
C LEU A 111 7.42 -25.00 -2.08
N VAL A 112 7.30 -23.70 -2.38
CA VAL A 112 8.44 -22.79 -2.59
C VAL A 112 8.65 -21.96 -1.32
N ALA A 113 9.71 -22.25 -0.58
CA ALA A 113 9.97 -21.77 0.77
C ALA A 113 10.52 -20.32 0.86
N ASP A 114 10.50 -19.58 -0.24
CA ASP A 114 11.12 -18.26 -0.39
C ASP A 114 10.09 -17.13 -0.58
N GLU A 115 8.79 -17.42 -0.63
CA GLU A 115 7.75 -16.40 -0.76
C GLU A 115 7.27 -15.90 0.62
N VAL A 116 7.05 -14.59 0.76
CA VAL A 116 6.49 -14.00 1.98
C VAL A 116 5.38 -12.99 1.68
N PHE A 117 4.51 -12.79 2.66
CA PHE A 117 3.61 -11.66 2.74
C PHE A 117 4.15 -10.62 3.73
N PHE A 118 4.24 -9.38 3.27
CA PHE A 118 4.54 -8.22 4.08
C PHE A 118 3.24 -7.42 4.36
N SER A 119 3.06 -6.96 5.58
CA SER A 119 1.94 -6.10 5.97
C SER A 119 2.40 -5.03 6.92
N ALA A 120 1.94 -3.80 6.70
CA ALA A 120 2.32 -2.66 7.52
C ALA A 120 1.20 -1.64 7.64
N VAL A 121 1.17 -0.98 8.79
CA VAL A 121 0.38 0.23 9.04
C VAL A 121 1.35 1.33 9.42
N LEU A 122 1.36 2.39 8.64
CA LEU A 122 2.34 3.46 8.68
C LEU A 122 1.60 4.80 8.85
N GLU A 123 2.00 5.62 9.82
CA GLU A 123 1.45 6.97 10.03
C GLU A 123 2.33 8.01 9.33
N LYS A 124 1.71 8.86 8.50
CA LYS A 124 2.39 9.98 7.84
C LYS A 124 2.85 11.00 8.88
N PRO A 125 4.14 11.40 8.89
CA PRO A 125 4.64 12.39 9.83
C PRO A 125 4.02 13.77 9.57
N ILE A 126 4.03 14.63 10.59
CA ILE A 126 3.82 16.06 10.38
C ILE A 126 5.16 16.61 9.90
N ARG A 127 5.19 17.09 8.65
CA ARG A 127 6.34 17.80 8.09
C ARG A 127 6.10 19.29 8.32
N ALA A 128 7.13 19.98 8.82
CA ALA A 128 7.11 21.42 9.06
C ALA A 128 7.10 22.20 7.73
#